data_AF-A0A8T4L1R9-F1
#
_entry.id   AF-A0A8T4L1R9-F1
#
_cell.length_a   1.000
_cell.length_b   1.000
_cell.length_c   1.000
_cell.angle_alpha   90.00
_cell.angle_beta   90.00
_cell.angle_gamma   90.00
#
_symmetry.space_group_name_H-M   'P 1'
#
loop_
_entity.id
_entity.type
_entity.pdbx_description
1 polymer ?
#
loop_
_entity_poly.entity_id
_entity_poly.type
_entity_poly.pdbx_seq_one_letter_code
_entity_poly.pdbx_strand_id
1 'polypeptide(L)'
;MVLRGYFIQYKFIVPESIKHSSYTYQKLFRALYGYTQNVTKSNGKSYKYHRRGVLSSTPYIRPGKNCVIIPPGTFNPLIDFFKTGKNPSHYWQGKGDWKAVYYMDEKNLTEDDVRAALEEQLDRTYIVTNTGEHKRLIEEIAIFTQKVKEVGRTDKQAAAVLLSDVEKVVQSPWFKELPKSSKKLSEFYANYRQLKALL
;
A
#
# COMPACT_ATOMS: atom_id res chain seq x y z
N MET A 1 14.21 7.64 -19.62
CA MET A 1 14.68 6.68 -18.59
C MET A 1 13.86 5.41 -18.75
N VAL A 2 14.44 4.22 -18.65
CA VAL A 2 13.66 2.97 -18.76
C VAL A 2 13.22 2.56 -17.35
N LEU A 3 11.94 2.72 -17.06
CA LEU A 3 11.35 2.26 -15.80
C LEU A 3 11.19 0.75 -15.87
N ARG A 4 11.67 0.04 -14.84
CA ARG A 4 11.56 -1.43 -14.77
C ARG A 4 10.66 -1.86 -13.62
N GLY A 5 9.96 -2.96 -13.83
CA GLY A 5 9.21 -3.66 -12.80
C GLY A 5 9.33 -5.16 -12.95
N TYR A 6 9.09 -5.88 -11.87
CA TYR A 6 8.96 -7.32 -11.90
C TYR A 6 7.52 -7.69 -12.18
N PHE A 7 7.28 -8.28 -13.35
CA PHE A 7 6.02 -8.92 -13.68
C PHE A 7 5.95 -10.28 -12.99
N ILE A 8 4.99 -10.43 -12.09
CA ILE A 8 4.82 -11.62 -11.27
C ILE A 8 3.46 -12.20 -11.58
N GLN A 9 3.45 -13.37 -12.22
CA GLN A 9 2.26 -14.17 -12.40
C GLN A 9 2.24 -15.26 -11.35
N TYR A 10 1.18 -15.35 -10.56
CA TYR A 10 1.08 -16.30 -9.46
C TYR A 10 -0.18 -17.16 -9.56
N LYS A 11 -0.18 -18.30 -8.88
CA LYS A 11 -1.34 -19.17 -8.71
C LYS A 11 -1.33 -19.75 -7.31
N PHE A 12 -2.41 -19.52 -6.57
CA PHE A 12 -2.66 -20.23 -5.33
C PHE A 12 -3.22 -21.61 -5.65
N ILE A 13 -2.61 -22.64 -5.07
CA ILE A 13 -3.05 -24.01 -5.10
C ILE A 13 -3.57 -24.30 -3.71
N VAL A 14 -4.87 -24.55 -3.63
CA VAL A 14 -5.63 -24.85 -2.41
C VAL A 14 -6.17 -26.29 -2.51
N PRO A 15 -6.57 -26.94 -1.40
CA PRO A 15 -7.17 -28.27 -1.44
C PRO A 15 -8.47 -28.26 -2.24
N GLU A 16 -8.81 -29.36 -2.90
CA GLU A 16 -10.00 -29.46 -3.76
C GLU A 16 -11.32 -29.21 -3.02
N SER A 17 -11.33 -29.45 -1.70
CA SER A 17 -12.46 -29.13 -0.83
C SER A 17 -12.75 -27.63 -0.71
N ILE A 18 -11.78 -26.76 -1.04
CA ILE A 18 -11.92 -25.32 -0.96
C ILE A 18 -12.35 -24.74 -2.31
N LYS A 19 -13.62 -24.33 -2.40
CA LYS A 19 -14.13 -23.59 -3.57
C LYS A 19 -13.45 -22.24 -3.73
N HIS A 20 -13.25 -21.79 -4.96
CA HIS A 20 -12.72 -20.44 -5.26
C HIS A 20 -13.63 -19.30 -4.79
N SER A 21 -14.93 -19.56 -4.55
CA SER A 21 -15.84 -18.58 -3.95
C SER A 21 -15.72 -18.50 -2.42
N SER A 22 -15.03 -19.46 -1.79
CA SER A 22 -14.95 -19.55 -0.34
C SER A 22 -14.24 -18.35 0.29
N TYR A 23 -14.62 -18.02 1.53
CA TYR A 23 -13.97 -16.99 2.32
C TYR A 23 -12.47 -17.23 2.46
N THR A 24 -12.05 -18.49 2.64
CA THR A 24 -10.63 -18.86 2.77
C THR A 24 -9.85 -18.51 1.51
N TYR A 25 -10.37 -18.82 0.32
CA TYR A 25 -9.72 -18.44 -0.93
C TYR A 25 -9.68 -16.92 -1.11
N GLN A 26 -10.79 -16.23 -0.84
CA GLN A 26 -10.84 -14.76 -0.90
C GLN A 26 -9.87 -14.10 0.09
N LYS A 27 -9.65 -14.71 1.26
CA LYS A 27 -8.73 -14.22 2.30
C LYS A 27 -7.29 -14.14 1.79
N LEU A 28 -6.87 -14.99 0.86
CA LEU A 28 -5.54 -14.90 0.22
C LEU A 28 -5.36 -13.58 -0.54
N PHE A 29 -6.36 -13.20 -1.34
CA PHE A 29 -6.32 -11.94 -2.10
C PHE A 29 -6.46 -10.73 -1.18
N ARG A 30 -7.27 -10.84 -0.12
CA ARG A 30 -7.38 -9.80 0.92
C ARG A 30 -6.07 -9.61 1.69
N ALA A 31 -5.35 -10.69 1.97
CA ALA A 31 -4.02 -10.63 2.58
C ALA A 31 -2.97 -10.01 1.65
N LEU A 32 -3.11 -10.22 0.33
CA LEU A 32 -2.21 -9.68 -0.67
C LEU A 32 -2.44 -8.18 -0.91
N TYR A 33 -3.68 -7.79 -1.20
CA TYR A 33 -4.02 -6.43 -1.65
C TYR A 33 -4.56 -5.52 -0.52
N GLY A 34 -5.05 -6.11 0.55
CA GLY A 34 -5.81 -5.41 1.59
C GLY A 34 -7.30 -5.35 1.26
N TYR A 35 -8.09 -4.85 2.21
CA TYR A 35 -9.52 -4.66 2.07
C TYR A 35 -10.07 -3.67 3.09
N THR A 36 -11.26 -3.12 2.80
CA THR A 36 -12.03 -2.32 3.77
C THR A 36 -13.11 -3.19 4.38
N GLN A 37 -13.18 -3.21 5.71
CA GLN A 37 -14.21 -3.89 6.48
C GLN A 37 -15.18 -2.87 7.07
N ASN A 38 -16.45 -2.95 6.66
CA ASN A 38 -17.51 -2.16 7.28
C ASN A 38 -18.10 -2.96 8.44
N VAL A 39 -18.11 -2.37 9.64
CA VAL A 39 -18.66 -2.99 10.85
C VAL A 39 -19.74 -2.07 11.40
N THR A 40 -20.99 -2.54 11.33
CA THR A 40 -22.12 -1.87 11.97
C THR A 40 -22.33 -2.46 13.36
N LYS A 41 -22.32 -1.62 14.38
CA LYS A 41 -22.60 -2.00 15.78
C LYS A 41 -24.11 -1.99 16.01
N SER A 42 -24.57 -2.67 17.06
CA SER A 42 -25.99 -2.76 17.44
C SER A 42 -26.65 -1.39 17.69
N ASN A 43 -25.87 -0.37 18.03
CA ASN A 43 -26.34 1.02 18.19
C ASN A 43 -26.46 1.80 16.87
N GLY A 44 -26.40 1.13 15.72
CA GLY A 44 -26.48 1.75 14.39
C GLY A 44 -25.20 2.44 13.91
N LYS A 45 -24.17 2.58 14.76
CA LYS A 45 -22.89 3.20 14.34
C LYS A 45 -22.14 2.27 13.39
N SER A 46 -21.71 2.81 12.25
CA SER A 46 -20.92 2.10 11.25
C SER A 46 -19.47 2.58 11.28
N TYR A 47 -18.54 1.64 11.33
CA TYR A 47 -17.10 1.86 11.36
C TYR A 47 -16.45 1.23 10.14
N LYS A 48 -15.54 1.96 9.49
CA LYS A 48 -14.75 1.46 8.36
C LYS A 48 -13.33 1.16 8.82
N TYR A 49 -12.92 -0.10 8.74
CA TYR A 49 -11.57 -0.53 9.10
C TYR A 49 -10.79 -0.88 7.82
N HIS A 50 -9.67 -0.20 7.61
CA HIS A 50 -8.76 -0.49 6.50
C HIS A 50 -7.73 -1.53 6.94
N ARG A 51 -7.80 -2.71 6.33
CA ARG A 51 -6.92 -3.85 6.60
C ARG A 51 -5.85 -3.90 5.51
N ARG A 52 -4.60 -3.62 5.88
CA ARG A 52 -3.44 -3.65 4.99
C ARG A 52 -3.11 -5.06 4.53
N GLY A 53 -3.00 -5.25 3.23
CA GLY A 53 -2.31 -6.39 2.63
C GLY A 53 -0.83 -6.11 2.41
N VAL A 54 -0.12 -7.12 1.93
CA VAL A 54 1.32 -7.08 1.63
C VAL A 54 1.66 -5.96 0.65
N LEU A 55 0.83 -5.77 -0.39
CA LEU A 55 1.04 -4.77 -1.42
C LEU A 55 0.38 -3.42 -1.13
N SER A 56 -0.30 -3.24 0.01
CA SER A 56 -1.06 -2.01 0.27
C SER A 56 -0.19 -0.76 0.33
N SER A 57 1.09 -0.88 0.72
CA SER A 57 2.04 0.24 0.77
C SER A 57 3.03 0.28 -0.39
N THR A 58 2.81 -0.51 -1.44
CA THR A 58 3.68 -0.55 -2.63
C THR A 58 2.87 -0.15 -3.87
N PRO A 59 3.38 0.71 -4.77
CA PRO A 59 2.72 0.95 -6.04
C PRO A 59 2.77 -0.30 -6.91
N TYR A 60 1.65 -0.67 -7.53
CA TYR A 60 1.61 -1.86 -8.38
C TYR A 60 0.72 -1.60 -9.58
N ILE A 61 0.98 -2.34 -10.66
CA ILE A 61 0.11 -2.39 -11.84
C ILE A 61 -0.51 -3.79 -11.90
N ARG A 62 -1.81 -3.88 -12.18
CA ARG A 62 -2.52 -5.15 -12.26
C ARG A 62 -3.01 -5.43 -13.68
N PRO A 63 -2.17 -6.06 -14.53
CA PRO A 63 -2.55 -6.40 -15.90
C PRO A 63 -3.60 -7.52 -15.99
N GLY A 64 -3.88 -8.22 -14.90
CA GLY A 64 -4.86 -9.31 -14.87
C GLY A 64 -5.10 -9.86 -13.46
N LYS A 65 -5.90 -10.93 -13.37
CA LYS A 65 -6.45 -11.40 -12.07
C LYS A 65 -5.38 -11.91 -11.11
N ASN A 66 -4.43 -12.70 -11.60
CA ASN A 66 -3.35 -13.29 -10.78
C ASN A 66 -1.96 -12.87 -11.28
N CYS A 67 -1.86 -11.63 -11.74
CA CYS A 67 -0.59 -11.05 -12.11
C CYS A 67 -0.50 -9.63 -11.57
N VAL A 68 0.72 -9.25 -11.24
CA VAL A 68 1.03 -7.93 -10.69
C VAL A 68 2.41 -7.52 -11.17
N ILE A 69 2.58 -6.24 -11.49
CA ILE A 69 3.89 -5.65 -11.71
C ILE A 69 4.21 -4.77 -10.52
N ILE A 70 5.38 -4.98 -9.92
CA ILE A 70 5.83 -4.25 -8.73
C ILE A 70 7.24 -3.69 -8.93
N PRO A 71 7.64 -2.67 -8.17
CA PRO A 71 9.03 -2.25 -8.09
C PRO A 71 9.93 -3.40 -7.62
N PRO A 72 11.17 -3.50 -8.12
CA PRO A 72 12.11 -4.56 -7.72
C PRO A 72 12.29 -4.70 -6.20
N GLY A 73 12.32 -3.58 -5.47
CA GLY A 73 12.47 -3.55 -4.01
C GLY A 73 11.34 -4.20 -3.21
N THR A 74 10.17 -4.44 -3.82
CA THR A 74 9.02 -5.09 -3.13
C THR A 74 8.96 -6.61 -3.36
N PHE A 75 9.87 -7.17 -4.16
CA PHE A 75 9.84 -8.60 -4.46
C PHE A 75 9.89 -9.48 -3.19
N ASN A 76 10.82 -9.19 -2.28
CA ASN A 76 11.03 -9.99 -1.07
C ASN A 76 9.78 -10.06 -0.18
N PRO A 77 9.14 -8.94 0.22
CA PRO A 77 7.87 -8.98 0.96
C PRO A 77 6.79 -9.86 0.33
N LEU A 78 6.67 -9.84 -1.00
CA LEU A 78 5.68 -10.65 -1.71
C LEU A 78 6.01 -12.13 -1.67
N ILE A 79 7.28 -12.49 -1.90
CA ILE A 79 7.73 -13.88 -1.85
C ILE A 79 7.65 -14.43 -0.42
N ASP A 80 7.97 -13.63 0.58
CA ASP A 80 7.83 -14.02 1.99
C ASP A 80 6.38 -14.36 2.33
N PHE A 81 5.42 -13.59 1.82
CA PHE A 81 4.01 -13.92 1.93
C PHE A 81 3.66 -15.23 1.21
N PHE A 82 4.13 -15.45 -0.02
CA PHE A 82 3.90 -16.70 -0.75
C PHE A 82 4.49 -17.93 -0.04
N LYS A 83 5.62 -17.76 0.65
CA LYS A 83 6.30 -18.82 1.40
C LYS A 83 5.65 -19.08 2.76
N THR A 84 5.28 -18.04 3.50
CA THR A 84 4.93 -18.16 4.92
C THR A 84 3.45 -17.87 5.24
N GLY A 85 2.75 -17.17 4.35
CA GLY A 85 1.40 -16.64 4.62
C GLY A 85 1.36 -15.41 5.55
N LYS A 86 2.51 -14.99 6.09
CA LYS A 86 2.60 -13.80 6.94
C LYS A 86 2.22 -12.56 6.14
N ASN A 87 1.30 -11.76 6.70
CA ASN A 87 0.79 -10.55 6.09
C ASN A 87 0.42 -9.53 7.19
N PRO A 88 0.24 -8.24 6.87
CA PRO A 88 0.06 -7.20 7.89
C PRO A 88 -1.24 -7.28 8.68
N SER A 89 -2.32 -7.85 8.13
CA SER A 89 -3.67 -7.77 8.74
C SER A 89 -4.16 -9.05 9.38
N HIS A 90 -3.67 -10.20 8.94
CA HIS A 90 -4.14 -11.48 9.41
C HIS A 90 -3.01 -12.23 10.10
N TYR A 91 -3.16 -12.41 11.40
CA TYR A 91 -2.39 -13.40 12.13
C TYR A 91 -2.93 -14.77 11.77
N TRP A 92 -2.18 -15.54 11.00
CA TRP A 92 -2.50 -16.94 10.77
C TRP A 92 -1.66 -17.78 11.74
N GLN A 93 -2.29 -18.71 12.45
CA GLN A 93 -1.57 -19.60 13.38
C GLN A 93 -0.57 -20.51 12.63
N GLY A 94 -0.80 -20.75 11.34
CA GLY A 94 0.14 -21.35 10.39
C GLY A 94 -0.25 -20.96 8.96
N LYS A 95 0.61 -21.24 7.97
CA LYS A 95 0.34 -20.92 6.56
C LYS A 95 -1.00 -21.49 6.07
N GLY A 96 -1.42 -22.63 6.60
CA GLY A 96 -2.55 -23.43 6.12
C GLY A 96 -2.17 -24.27 4.90
N ASP A 97 -3.11 -25.07 4.41
CA ASP A 97 -2.89 -26.05 3.33
C ASP A 97 -2.94 -25.42 1.93
N TRP A 98 -2.25 -24.31 1.72
CA TRP A 98 -2.13 -23.71 0.40
C TRP A 98 -0.68 -23.42 0.04
N LYS A 99 -0.39 -23.50 -1.25
CA LYS A 99 0.91 -23.13 -1.82
C LYS A 99 0.71 -22.10 -2.93
N ALA A 100 1.65 -21.17 -3.06
CA ALA A 100 1.71 -20.28 -4.21
C ALA A 100 2.84 -20.76 -5.13
N VAL A 101 2.53 -20.95 -6.40
CA VAL A 101 3.53 -21.03 -7.46
C VAL A 101 3.53 -19.69 -8.19
N TYR A 102 4.69 -19.23 -8.61
CA TYR A 102 4.81 -17.97 -9.33
C TYR A 102 5.92 -18.05 -10.39
N TYR A 103 5.74 -17.24 -11.43
CA TYR A 103 6.73 -16.93 -12.44
C TYR A 103 7.05 -15.44 -12.34
N MET A 104 8.32 -15.09 -12.52
CA MET A 104 8.81 -13.72 -12.44
C MET A 104 9.57 -13.40 -13.72
N ASP A 105 9.29 -12.23 -14.29
CA ASP A 105 9.98 -11.68 -15.44
C ASP A 105 10.23 -10.18 -15.23
N GLU A 106 11.24 -9.62 -15.89
CA GLU A 106 11.46 -8.18 -15.93
C GLU A 106 10.65 -7.56 -17.06
N LYS A 107 9.98 -6.45 -16.77
CA LYS A 107 9.21 -5.70 -17.76
C LYS A 107 9.59 -4.24 -17.76
N ASN A 108 9.80 -3.70 -18.95
CA ASN A 108 9.89 -2.27 -19.18
C ASN A 108 8.50 -1.65 -19.08
N LEU A 109 8.41 -0.52 -18.40
CA LEU A 109 7.15 0.17 -18.11
C LEU A 109 7.14 1.55 -18.75
N THR A 110 5.93 1.99 -19.10
CA THR A 110 5.70 3.37 -19.51
C THR A 110 5.65 4.26 -18.28
N GLU A 111 5.99 5.55 -18.45
CA GLU A 111 5.87 6.53 -17.37
C GLU A 111 4.41 6.72 -16.93
N ASP A 112 3.45 6.57 -17.86
CA ASP A 112 2.03 6.71 -17.58
C ASP A 112 1.51 5.58 -16.67
N ASP A 113 1.90 4.33 -16.92
CA ASP A 113 1.53 3.19 -16.07
C ASP A 113 2.08 3.34 -14.65
N VAL A 114 3.34 3.76 -14.54
CA VAL A 114 3.99 3.96 -13.23
C VAL A 114 3.38 5.13 -12.48
N ARG A 115 3.08 6.23 -13.17
CA ARG A 115 2.36 7.38 -12.60
C ARG A 115 1.01 6.97 -12.04
N ALA A 116 0.20 6.27 -12.83
CA ALA A 116 -1.11 5.79 -12.38
C ALA A 116 -0.99 4.89 -11.15
N ALA A 117 0.00 3.98 -11.13
CA ALA A 117 0.25 3.09 -9.99
C ALA A 117 0.66 3.84 -8.70
N LEU A 118 1.47 4.91 -8.83
CA LEU A 118 1.85 5.77 -7.71
C LEU A 118 0.66 6.59 -7.20
N GLU A 119 -0.17 7.13 -8.10
CA GLU A 119 -1.37 7.86 -7.70
C GLU A 119 -2.39 6.97 -6.99
N GLU A 120 -2.59 5.74 -7.48
CA GLU A 120 -3.44 4.74 -6.82
C GLU A 120 -2.87 4.34 -5.45
N GLN A 121 -1.55 4.20 -5.33
CA GLN A 121 -0.90 3.95 -4.04
C GLN A 121 -1.23 5.05 -3.03
N LEU A 122 -1.16 6.33 -3.43
CA LEU A 122 -1.51 7.44 -2.54
C LEU A 122 -2.98 7.39 -2.09
N ASP A 123 -3.90 6.99 -2.96
CA ASP A 123 -5.34 6.89 -2.63
C ASP A 123 -5.68 5.77 -1.65
N ARG A 124 -4.90 4.69 -1.67
CA ARG A 124 -5.11 3.50 -0.83
C ARG A 124 -4.19 3.41 0.38
N THR A 125 -3.28 4.36 0.57
CA THR A 125 -2.40 4.38 1.74
C THR A 125 -3.11 5.07 2.90
N TYR A 126 -3.46 4.27 3.91
CA TYR A 126 -4.03 4.74 5.17
C TYR A 126 -3.00 4.68 6.28
N ILE A 127 -3.03 5.70 7.13
CA ILE A 127 -2.27 5.78 8.38
C ILE A 127 -3.23 5.88 9.56
N VAL A 128 -2.73 5.50 10.74
CA VAL A 128 -3.46 5.65 11.99
C VAL A 128 -2.94 6.92 12.66
N THR A 129 -3.83 7.89 12.89
CA THR A 129 -3.48 9.14 13.56
C THR A 129 -3.23 8.90 15.06
N ASN A 130 -2.69 9.91 15.75
CA ASN A 130 -2.55 9.89 17.21
C ASN A 130 -3.90 9.73 17.95
N THR A 131 -5.02 10.04 17.29
CA THR A 131 -6.38 9.85 17.82
C THR A 131 -6.94 8.45 17.56
N GLY A 132 -6.18 7.56 16.91
CA GLY A 132 -6.60 6.21 16.54
C GLY A 132 -7.49 6.15 15.29
N GLU A 133 -7.66 7.27 14.57
CA GLU A 133 -8.46 7.33 13.36
C GLU A 133 -7.65 6.87 12.14
N HIS A 134 -8.32 6.15 11.23
CA HIS A 134 -7.72 5.81 9.94
C HIS A 134 -7.97 6.94 8.94
N LYS A 135 -6.91 7.62 8.52
CA LYS A 135 -6.96 8.68 7.50
C LYS A 135 -6.06 8.36 6.32
N ARG A 136 -6.35 8.93 5.16
CA ARG A 136 -5.48 8.80 4.00
C ARG A 136 -4.21 9.60 4.22
N LEU A 137 -3.07 9.00 3.86
CA LEU A 137 -1.75 9.61 4.00
C LEU A 137 -1.67 10.96 3.27
N ILE A 138 -2.21 11.03 2.05
CA ILE A 138 -2.18 12.24 1.22
C ILE A 138 -2.99 13.39 1.82
N GLU A 139 -4.11 13.09 2.47
CA GLU A 139 -4.96 14.09 3.13
C GLU A 139 -4.31 14.58 4.42
N GLU A 140 -3.78 13.66 5.23
CA GLU A 140 -3.16 14.01 6.51
C GLU A 140 -1.91 14.88 6.33
N ILE A 141 -1.04 14.58 5.35
CA ILE A 141 0.13 15.42 5.09
C ILE A 141 -0.26 16.82 4.59
N ALA A 142 -1.33 16.95 3.80
CA ALA A 142 -1.83 18.24 3.35
C ALA A 142 -2.40 19.05 4.51
N ILE A 143 -3.22 18.43 5.37
CA ILE A 143 -3.80 19.08 6.55
C ILE A 143 -2.71 19.49 7.53
N PHE A 144 -1.74 18.61 7.79
CA PHE A 144 -0.65 18.88 8.74
C PHE A 144 0.20 20.07 8.26
N THR A 145 0.63 20.07 7.00
CA THR A 145 1.46 21.14 6.44
C THR A 145 0.71 22.48 6.37
N GLN A 146 -0.60 22.46 6.07
CA GLN A 146 -1.43 23.66 6.10
C GLN A 146 -1.58 24.23 7.52
N LYS A 147 -1.89 23.38 8.50
CA LYS A 147 -2.04 23.79 9.91
C LYS A 147 -0.76 24.42 10.46
N VAL A 148 0.41 23.88 10.10
CA VAL A 148 1.68 24.45 10.52
C VAL A 148 1.90 25.85 9.93
N LYS A 149 1.51 26.09 8.68
CA LYS A 149 1.59 27.43 8.06
C LYS A 149 0.70 28.45 8.74
N GLU A 150 -0.50 28.04 9.15
CA GLU A 150 -1.48 28.93 9.78
C GLU A 150 -1.16 29.25 11.24
N VAL A 151 -0.76 28.23 12.01
CA VAL A 151 -0.57 28.35 13.46
C VAL A 151 0.88 28.67 13.84
N GLY A 152 1.85 28.40 12.95
CA GLY A 152 3.28 28.59 13.19
C GLY A 152 3.87 27.68 14.26
N ARG A 153 3.11 26.67 14.74
CA ARG A 153 3.53 25.70 15.76
C ARG A 153 3.42 24.29 15.22
N THR A 154 4.41 23.46 15.54
CA THR A 154 4.51 22.08 15.07
C THR A 154 4.67 21.13 16.24
N ASP A 155 3.85 20.07 16.28
CA ASP A 155 4.11 18.90 17.11
C ASP A 155 5.20 18.06 16.43
N LYS A 156 6.42 18.11 16.96
CA LYS A 156 7.58 17.40 16.39
C LYS A 156 7.41 15.88 16.43
N GLN A 157 6.73 15.33 17.45
CA GLN A 157 6.54 13.89 17.55
C GLN A 157 5.55 13.41 16.48
N ALA A 158 4.42 14.11 16.35
CA ALA A 158 3.45 13.82 15.28
C ALA A 158 4.07 13.99 13.89
N ALA A 159 4.88 15.03 13.68
CA ALA A 159 5.59 15.26 12.42
C ALA A 159 6.56 14.11 12.10
N ALA A 160 7.31 13.60 13.08
CA ALA A 160 8.26 12.49 12.88
C ALA A 160 7.55 11.17 12.52
N VAL A 161 6.43 10.87 13.17
CA VAL A 161 5.61 9.68 12.85
C VAL A 161 5.06 9.79 11.42
N LEU A 162 4.47 10.93 11.07
CA LEU A 162 3.95 11.17 9.73
C LEU A 162 5.06 11.11 8.67
N LEU A 163 6.22 11.71 8.96
CA LEU A 163 7.37 11.67 8.06
C LEU A 163 7.81 10.24 7.78
N SER A 164 7.88 9.38 8.80
CA SER A 164 8.24 7.97 8.65
C SER A 164 7.32 7.23 7.68
N ASP A 165 6.02 7.51 7.70
CA ASP A 165 5.07 6.89 6.76
C ASP A 165 5.15 7.49 5.35
N VAL A 166 5.35 8.80 5.24
CA VAL A 166 5.55 9.48 3.94
C VAL A 166 6.84 9.00 3.27
N GLU A 167 7.92 8.82 4.03
CA GLU A 167 9.21 8.38 3.51
C GLU A 167 9.13 6.99 2.89
N LYS A 168 8.30 6.08 3.39
CA LYS A 168 8.09 4.76 2.77
C LYS A 168 7.60 4.88 1.31
N VAL A 169 6.81 5.91 1.01
CA VAL A 169 6.32 6.18 -0.36
C VAL A 169 7.41 6.85 -1.19
N VAL A 170 7.98 7.95 -0.67
CA VAL A 170 8.96 8.76 -1.41
C VAL A 170 10.26 8.00 -1.66
N GLN A 171 10.63 7.07 -0.77
CA GLN A 171 11.82 6.26 -0.93
C GLN A 171 11.62 5.05 -1.85
N SER A 172 10.39 4.80 -2.32
CA SER A 172 10.14 3.70 -3.25
C SER A 172 10.84 3.94 -4.61
N PRO A 173 11.31 2.88 -5.31
CA PRO A 173 12.08 3.04 -6.55
C PRO A 173 11.36 3.88 -7.60
N TRP A 174 10.09 3.53 -7.88
CA TRP A 174 9.29 4.24 -8.87
C TRP A 174 9.01 5.71 -8.49
N PHE A 175 8.82 6.01 -7.20
CA PHE A 175 8.63 7.41 -6.79
C PHE A 175 9.91 8.23 -6.97
N LYS A 176 11.10 7.66 -6.68
CA LYS A 176 12.39 8.34 -6.89
C LYS A 176 12.63 8.66 -8.36
N GLU A 177 12.25 7.75 -9.23
CA GLU A 177 12.41 7.88 -10.68
C GLU A 177 11.37 8.83 -11.28
N LEU A 178 10.17 8.92 -10.71
CA LEU A 178 9.03 9.67 -11.27
C LEU A 178 8.24 10.56 -10.24
N PRO A 179 8.88 11.43 -9.43
CA PRO A 179 8.21 12.11 -8.32
C PRO A 179 7.26 13.25 -8.71
N LYS A 180 7.30 13.73 -9.96
CA LYS A 180 6.68 15.00 -10.40
C LYS A 180 5.92 14.90 -11.72
N SER A 181 5.55 13.70 -12.14
CA SER A 181 4.90 13.51 -13.44
C SER A 181 3.42 13.89 -13.44
N SER A 182 2.82 14.17 -12.28
CA SER A 182 1.44 14.65 -12.17
C SER A 182 1.32 15.74 -11.11
N LYS A 183 0.20 16.48 -11.18
CA LYS A 183 -0.16 17.48 -10.15
C LYS A 183 -0.22 16.85 -8.76
N LYS A 184 -0.88 15.70 -8.64
CA LYS A 184 -1.05 14.99 -7.37
C LYS A 184 0.27 14.54 -6.74
N LEU A 185 1.16 13.93 -7.53
CA LEU A 185 2.48 13.50 -7.06
C LEU A 185 3.36 14.70 -6.69
N SER A 186 3.29 15.77 -7.49
CA SER A 186 4.03 17.01 -7.24
C SER A 186 3.60 17.70 -5.95
N GLU A 187 2.29 17.81 -5.70
CA GLU A 187 1.73 18.37 -4.47
C GLU A 187 2.11 17.52 -3.26
N PHE A 188 2.00 16.20 -3.36
CA PHE A 188 2.41 15.28 -2.30
C PHE A 188 3.91 15.44 -1.98
N TYR A 189 4.78 15.52 -3.00
CA TYR A 189 6.21 15.71 -2.80
C TYR A 189 6.56 17.09 -2.23
N ALA A 190 5.81 18.14 -2.60
CA ALA A 190 5.96 19.46 -2.00
C ALA A 190 5.62 19.44 -0.50
N ASN A 191 4.52 18.78 -0.12
CA ASN A 191 4.14 18.61 1.27
C ASN A 191 5.17 17.77 2.05
N TYR A 192 5.74 16.73 1.44
CA TYR A 192 6.86 15.97 2.02
C TYR A 192 8.06 16.86 2.33
N ARG A 193 8.50 17.70 1.38
CA ARG A 193 9.64 18.60 1.59
C ARG A 193 9.37 19.61 2.71
N GLN A 194 8.15 20.14 2.79
CA GLN A 194 7.74 21.02 3.87
C GLN A 194 7.78 20.30 5.21
N LEU A 195 7.16 19.12 5.31
CA LEU A 195 7.16 18.32 6.53
C LEU A 195 8.59 18.01 7.01
N LYS A 196 9.47 17.63 6.09
CA LYS A 196 10.88 17.35 6.38
C LYS A 196 11.63 18.57 6.91
N ALA A 197 11.30 19.77 6.47
CA ALA A 197 11.94 21.01 6.92
C ALA A 197 11.48 21.45 8.34
N LEU A 198 10.43 20.84 8.88
CA LEU A 198 9.91 21.16 10.23
C LEU A 198 10.58 20.36 11.36
N LEU A 199 11.38 19.35 11.01
CA LEU A 199 12.09 18.47 11.93
C LEU A 199 13.58 18.82 11.94
#